data_AF-A0A416T820-F1
#
_entry.id   AF-A0A416T820-F1
#
_cell.length_a   1.000
_cell.length_b   1.000
_cell.length_c   1.000
_cell.angle_alpha   90.00
_cell.angle_beta   90.00
_cell.angle_gamma   90.00
#
_symmetry.space_group_name_H-M   'P 1'
#
loop_
_entity.id
_entity.type
_entity.pdbx_description
1 polymer ?
#
loop_
_entity_poly.entity_id
_entity_poly.type
_entity_poly.pdbx_seq_one_letter_code
_entity_poly.pdbx_strand_id
1 'polypeptide(L)'
;MKSMINKISLLLLGFTILFVLPGCSDDNKSDLQLDGDTWLTVLELDDNYQGIIDRTTKTVTVAVPEIYQTDAMKVTAIEASEGAVTSIQPGDMVNFSFPQVIKVSNGDVFLDFTVQIKHDEAKIISFKLNDTYAGVIDQTNHTITVRVPGTVDVRNLVPVITTSEDALVTPASGQAVDFTDPVDFKVTYNTASAVYKVTVIPTDAPSAIYVGLAASMDQLNAEEKEAATWMLNNIANSQYISFEDVQAGRIDLSECKLMWWHLHIDGGIDTMDKFDKAAPQAVNALVRMKELYNDGMNLLLTRYATYYAAKLGATKDGNNPNNCWGQSEESGEIAGGPWNFFIAGHESHPIYQNLIMNSGENDKVYTCDAGYRITNSTAQWHIGSDWGGYDNNDVWREKTGGVDLGYGGDGAIVVWEYLPEETKGGIVCIGSGCYDWYAFGVDASGDKYHGNVGRMTENAINYLMSK
;
A
#
# COMPACT_ATOMS: atom_id res chain seq x y z
N MET A 1 -81.40 -25.61 22.86
CA MET A 1 -82.56 -25.33 23.72
C MET A 1 -82.11 -24.40 24.85
N LYS A 2 -82.63 -23.16 24.89
CA LYS A 2 -82.52 -22.13 25.97
C LYS A 2 -81.10 -21.77 26.47
N SER A 3 -80.59 -20.58 26.18
CA SER A 3 -80.82 -19.29 26.90
C SER A 3 -79.92 -19.20 28.17
N MET A 4 -79.25 -18.09 28.49
CA MET A 4 -79.85 -16.79 28.77
C MET A 4 -78.84 -15.62 28.83
N ILE A 5 -79.25 -14.47 28.25
CA ILE A 5 -79.28 -13.11 28.86
C ILE A 5 -77.96 -12.36 29.12
N ASN A 6 -77.87 -11.01 29.06
CA ASN A 6 -78.57 -9.93 28.31
C ASN A 6 -77.95 -8.57 28.79
N LYS A 7 -78.32 -7.45 28.15
CA LYS A 7 -78.04 -6.03 28.54
C LYS A 7 -76.63 -5.52 28.15
N ILE A 8 -76.42 -4.23 27.79
CA ILE A 8 -77.28 -3.04 28.00
C ILE A 8 -77.04 -1.95 26.90
N SER A 9 -78.11 -1.25 26.48
CA SER A 9 -78.15 0.16 25.96
C SER A 9 -77.36 0.53 24.67
N LEU A 10 -77.62 1.60 23.91
CA LEU A 10 -78.75 2.55 23.65
C LEU A 10 -78.44 3.18 22.26
N LEU A 11 -79.30 3.80 21.45
CA LEU A 11 -80.77 4.03 21.38
C LEU A 11 -81.14 4.05 19.87
N LEU A 12 -82.38 4.38 19.48
CA LEU A 12 -82.79 4.74 18.11
C LEU A 12 -83.51 6.11 18.09
N LEU A 13 -83.68 6.64 16.86
CA LEU A 13 -84.57 7.74 16.42
C LEU A 13 -84.13 9.20 16.67
N GLY A 14 -84.10 9.99 15.58
CA GLY A 14 -83.79 11.43 15.57
C GLY A 14 -83.89 12.05 14.17
N PHE A 15 -85.12 12.27 13.71
CA PHE A 15 -85.57 12.72 12.39
C PHE A 15 -84.90 14.01 11.79
N THR A 16 -84.80 14.02 10.45
CA THR A 16 -84.97 15.18 9.50
C THR A 16 -83.88 16.22 9.13
N ILE A 17 -83.91 16.48 7.80
CA ILE A 17 -83.61 17.70 7.00
C ILE A 17 -82.30 17.73 6.19
N LEU A 18 -82.50 18.04 4.90
CA LEU A 18 -81.51 18.09 3.83
C LEU A 18 -80.52 19.23 4.00
N PHE A 19 -79.27 19.00 3.60
CA PHE A 19 -78.58 19.91 2.69
C PHE A 19 -78.14 19.14 1.45
N VAL A 20 -78.39 19.72 0.27
CA VAL A 20 -77.94 19.18 -1.01
C VAL A 20 -76.48 19.55 -1.20
N LEU A 21 -75.61 18.55 -1.30
CA LEU A 21 -74.33 18.68 -2.00
C LEU A 21 -74.39 17.72 -3.21
N PRO A 22 -73.85 18.12 -4.37
CA PRO A 22 -73.81 17.24 -5.53
C PRO A 22 -73.00 15.99 -5.17
N GLY A 23 -73.50 14.82 -5.54
CA GLY A 23 -72.72 13.58 -5.48
C GLY A 23 -71.45 13.77 -6.30
N CYS A 24 -70.30 13.45 -5.73
CA CYS A 24 -69.07 13.33 -6.51
C CYS A 24 -69.27 12.20 -7.54
N SER A 25 -68.77 12.40 -8.75
CA SER A 25 -68.81 11.39 -9.80
C SER A 25 -68.04 10.14 -9.37
N ASP A 26 -68.63 8.95 -9.56
CA ASP A 26 -67.95 7.67 -9.37
C ASP A 26 -67.03 7.30 -10.57
N ASP A 27 -66.94 8.13 -11.60
CA ASP A 27 -65.97 7.99 -12.70
C ASP A 27 -64.58 8.53 -12.30
N ASN A 28 -63.93 7.85 -11.35
CA ASN A 28 -62.47 7.90 -11.15
C ASN A 28 -61.83 6.61 -11.67
N LYS A 29 -61.98 6.34 -12.98
CA LYS A 29 -61.04 5.44 -13.64
C LYS A 29 -59.72 6.18 -13.76
N SER A 30 -58.74 5.74 -12.99
CA SER A 30 -57.39 6.27 -13.07
C SER A 30 -56.79 5.86 -14.42
N ASP A 31 -56.38 6.83 -15.24
CA ASP A 31 -55.75 6.61 -16.56
C ASP A 31 -54.30 6.08 -16.44
N LEU A 32 -53.90 5.55 -15.27
CA LEU A 32 -52.55 5.04 -15.01
C LEU A 32 -52.28 3.75 -15.79
N GLN A 33 -51.22 3.76 -16.59
CA GLN A 33 -50.74 2.63 -17.38
C GLN A 33 -49.72 1.83 -16.56
N LEU A 34 -50.19 0.77 -15.91
CA LEU A 34 -49.42 -0.02 -14.93
C LEU A 34 -48.98 -1.41 -15.43
N ASP A 35 -49.23 -1.73 -16.70
CA ASP A 35 -48.96 -3.01 -17.35
C ASP A 35 -47.74 -3.00 -18.29
N GLY A 36 -47.02 -1.87 -18.39
CA GLY A 36 -45.82 -1.73 -19.20
C GLY A 36 -44.60 -2.45 -18.63
N ASP A 37 -43.94 -3.28 -19.43
CA ASP A 37 -42.65 -3.87 -19.08
C ASP A 37 -41.53 -2.82 -19.11
N THR A 38 -40.63 -2.85 -18.12
CA THR A 38 -39.63 -1.80 -17.84
C THR A 38 -38.20 -2.34 -17.72
N TRP A 39 -37.88 -3.41 -18.46
CA TRP A 39 -36.57 -4.04 -18.38
C TRP A 39 -35.57 -3.37 -19.30
N LEU A 40 -34.36 -3.11 -18.80
CA LEU A 40 -33.20 -2.88 -19.66
C LEU A 40 -32.80 -4.22 -20.31
N THR A 41 -32.49 -4.21 -21.60
CA THR A 41 -32.14 -5.41 -22.38
C THR A 41 -30.75 -5.36 -23.01
N VAL A 42 -30.28 -4.17 -23.37
CA VAL A 42 -28.91 -3.93 -23.88
C VAL A 42 -28.35 -2.65 -23.27
N LEU A 43 -27.07 -2.66 -22.94
CA LEU A 43 -26.23 -1.47 -22.77
C LEU A 43 -24.86 -1.77 -23.39
N GLU A 44 -24.36 -0.88 -24.22
CA GLU A 44 -23.00 -0.93 -24.78
C GLU A 44 -22.38 0.46 -24.75
N LEU A 45 -21.15 0.55 -24.23
CA LEU A 45 -20.39 1.80 -24.11
C LEU A 45 -19.15 1.77 -25.02
N ASP A 46 -18.79 2.95 -25.57
CA ASP A 46 -17.59 3.20 -26.38
C ASP A 46 -17.31 2.13 -27.47
N ASP A 47 -18.37 1.71 -28.13
CA ASP A 47 -18.41 0.77 -29.26
C ASP A 47 -17.83 -0.64 -28.98
N ASN A 48 -17.46 -0.96 -27.73
CA ASN A 48 -16.75 -2.19 -27.36
C ASN A 48 -17.09 -2.79 -25.98
N TYR A 49 -17.68 -2.03 -25.06
CA TYR A 49 -17.90 -2.47 -23.67
C TYR A 49 -19.37 -2.81 -23.41
N GLN A 50 -19.70 -4.09 -23.47
CA GLN A 50 -21.05 -4.58 -23.24
C GLN A 50 -21.36 -4.72 -21.75
N GLY A 51 -22.55 -4.23 -21.35
CA GLY A 51 -23.05 -4.31 -19.98
C GLY A 51 -23.72 -5.64 -19.68
N ILE A 52 -23.27 -6.32 -18.63
CA ILE A 52 -23.90 -7.52 -18.09
C ILE A 52 -25.04 -7.08 -17.16
N ILE A 53 -26.29 -7.32 -17.58
CA ILE A 53 -27.50 -6.90 -16.87
C ILE A 53 -27.98 -8.00 -15.91
N ASP A 54 -27.96 -7.73 -14.61
CA ASP A 54 -28.63 -8.57 -13.60
C ASP A 54 -30.04 -8.03 -13.32
N ARG A 55 -31.03 -8.78 -13.79
CA ARG A 55 -32.47 -8.48 -13.61
C ARG A 55 -32.97 -8.69 -12.18
N THR A 56 -32.24 -9.41 -11.33
CA THR A 56 -32.60 -9.63 -9.93
C THR A 56 -32.24 -8.40 -9.13
N THR A 57 -30.95 -8.01 -9.15
CA THR A 57 -30.39 -6.87 -8.40
C THR A 57 -30.68 -5.52 -9.05
N LYS A 58 -31.11 -5.48 -10.32
CA LYS A 58 -31.23 -4.26 -11.14
C LYS A 58 -29.89 -3.53 -11.31
N THR A 59 -28.83 -4.29 -11.51
CA THR A 59 -27.50 -3.74 -11.78
C THR A 59 -27.06 -4.03 -13.21
N VAL A 60 -26.19 -3.18 -13.74
CA VAL A 60 -25.46 -3.43 -14.99
C VAL A 60 -23.99 -3.28 -14.70
N THR A 61 -23.22 -4.35 -14.89
CA THR A 61 -21.76 -4.29 -14.76
C THR A 61 -21.14 -4.19 -16.14
N VAL A 62 -20.44 -3.08 -16.41
CA VAL A 62 -19.63 -2.91 -17.63
C VAL A 62 -18.18 -3.12 -17.24
N ALA A 63 -17.49 -4.06 -17.89
CA ALA A 63 -16.08 -4.34 -17.63
C ALA A 63 -15.19 -3.54 -18.59
N VAL A 64 -14.15 -2.89 -18.07
CA VAL A 64 -13.20 -2.07 -18.84
C VAL A 64 -11.75 -2.33 -18.39
N PRO A 65 -10.73 -2.02 -19.22
CA PRO A 65 -9.33 -2.12 -18.83
C PRO A 65 -8.98 -1.27 -17.60
N GLU A 66 -7.99 -1.73 -16.82
CA GLU A 66 -7.54 -1.11 -15.57
C GLU A 66 -7.40 0.43 -15.63
N ILE A 67 -6.72 0.96 -16.66
CA ILE A 67 -6.44 2.40 -16.82
C ILE A 67 -7.47 3.18 -17.66
N TYR A 68 -8.60 2.56 -18.04
CA TYR A 68 -9.59 3.19 -18.91
C TYR A 68 -10.26 4.39 -18.23
N GLN A 69 -10.36 5.53 -18.90
CA GLN A 69 -11.01 6.72 -18.34
C GLN A 69 -12.53 6.64 -18.50
N THR A 70 -13.24 6.78 -17.38
CA THR A 70 -14.70 6.58 -17.30
C THR A 70 -15.47 7.88 -17.14
N ASP A 71 -14.80 9.02 -17.13
CA ASP A 71 -15.36 10.35 -16.84
C ASP A 71 -16.24 10.91 -17.99
N ALA A 72 -16.08 10.37 -19.20
CA ALA A 72 -16.94 10.63 -20.35
C ALA A 72 -16.98 9.43 -21.32
N MET A 73 -17.79 8.42 -21.01
CA MET A 73 -18.06 7.28 -21.91
C MET A 73 -19.28 7.56 -22.79
N LYS A 74 -19.23 7.14 -24.06
CA LYS A 74 -20.34 7.24 -25.00
C LYS A 74 -21.29 6.04 -24.85
N VAL A 75 -22.59 6.29 -24.76
CA VAL A 75 -23.63 5.25 -24.92
C VAL A 75 -23.72 4.86 -26.39
N THR A 76 -23.16 3.72 -26.80
CA THR A 76 -23.23 3.26 -28.20
C THR A 76 -24.55 2.59 -28.51
N ALA A 77 -25.01 1.71 -27.63
CA ALA A 77 -26.32 1.06 -27.74
C ALA A 77 -26.99 1.02 -26.38
N ILE A 78 -28.31 1.25 -26.38
CA ILE A 78 -29.16 1.00 -25.23
C ILE A 78 -30.53 0.55 -25.74
N GLU A 79 -31.01 -0.56 -25.21
CA GLU A 79 -32.33 -1.12 -25.53
C GLU A 79 -33.07 -1.49 -24.25
N ALA A 80 -34.40 -1.43 -24.33
CA ALA A 80 -35.31 -1.79 -23.26
C ALA A 80 -36.50 -2.60 -23.80
N SER A 81 -37.37 -3.04 -22.89
CA SER A 81 -38.68 -3.63 -23.19
C SER A 81 -39.48 -2.84 -24.24
N GLU A 82 -40.30 -3.54 -25.02
CA GLU A 82 -41.11 -2.93 -26.08
C GLU A 82 -42.02 -1.81 -25.52
N GLY A 83 -41.96 -0.63 -26.14
CA GLY A 83 -42.67 0.58 -25.69
C GLY A 83 -42.00 1.36 -24.55
N ALA A 84 -40.99 0.80 -23.89
CA ALA A 84 -40.27 1.50 -22.82
C ALA A 84 -39.28 2.55 -23.36
N VAL A 85 -39.01 3.57 -22.54
CA VAL A 85 -38.03 4.63 -22.79
C VAL A 85 -37.01 4.71 -21.67
N THR A 86 -35.77 5.05 -22.02
CA THR A 86 -34.63 5.13 -21.11
C THR A 86 -34.23 6.59 -20.83
N SER A 87 -33.76 6.88 -19.61
CA SER A 87 -33.28 8.22 -19.22
C SER A 87 -31.98 8.66 -19.88
N ILE A 88 -31.27 7.74 -20.53
CA ILE A 88 -30.14 8.00 -21.44
C ILE A 88 -30.42 7.35 -22.79
N GLN A 89 -29.82 7.85 -23.86
CA GLN A 89 -30.07 7.48 -25.25
C GLN A 89 -28.76 7.17 -26.00
N PRO A 90 -28.80 6.43 -27.13
CA PRO A 90 -27.62 6.21 -27.96
C PRO A 90 -27.03 7.54 -28.45
N GLY A 91 -25.74 7.75 -28.19
CA GLY A 91 -24.99 8.97 -28.47
C GLY A 91 -24.74 9.88 -27.27
N ASP A 92 -25.36 9.63 -26.11
CA ASP A 92 -25.11 10.40 -24.89
C ASP A 92 -23.68 10.16 -24.38
N MET A 93 -23.04 11.22 -23.86
CA MET A 93 -21.77 11.14 -23.13
C MET A 93 -22.07 11.20 -21.63
N VAL A 94 -21.67 10.17 -20.88
CA VAL A 94 -22.00 10.01 -19.46
C VAL A 94 -20.74 9.73 -18.65
N ASN A 95 -20.65 10.37 -17.48
CA ASN A 95 -19.58 10.11 -16.51
C ASN A 95 -19.94 8.88 -15.67
N PHE A 96 -19.20 7.78 -15.84
CA PHE A 96 -19.32 6.55 -15.07
C PHE A 96 -18.14 6.33 -14.09
N SER A 97 -17.38 7.37 -13.74
CA SER A 97 -16.41 7.33 -12.64
C SER A 97 -17.06 7.14 -11.26
N PHE A 98 -18.39 7.15 -11.22
CA PHE A 98 -19.23 6.73 -10.11
C PHE A 98 -20.50 6.05 -10.66
N PRO A 99 -21.20 5.22 -9.87
CA PRO A 99 -22.39 4.50 -10.34
C PRO A 99 -23.48 5.43 -10.86
N GLN A 100 -24.06 5.09 -12.01
CA GLN A 100 -25.10 5.87 -12.69
C GLN A 100 -26.44 5.14 -12.70
N VAL A 101 -27.54 5.88 -12.61
CA VAL A 101 -28.89 5.29 -12.64
C VAL A 101 -29.55 5.52 -13.99
N ILE A 102 -29.86 4.43 -14.68
CA ILE A 102 -30.73 4.43 -15.86
C ILE A 102 -32.15 4.15 -15.40
N LYS A 103 -33.04 5.13 -15.54
CA LYS A 103 -34.48 4.91 -15.38
C LYS A 103 -35.06 4.38 -16.69
N VAL A 104 -35.76 3.25 -16.62
CA VAL A 104 -36.53 2.65 -17.70
C VAL A 104 -38.01 2.83 -17.37
N SER A 105 -38.75 3.58 -18.18
CA SER A 105 -40.17 3.88 -17.96
C SER A 105 -41.05 3.36 -19.09
N ASN A 106 -42.24 2.84 -18.78
CA ASN A 106 -43.23 2.40 -19.76
C ASN A 106 -44.63 2.71 -19.20
N GLY A 107 -45.34 3.66 -19.80
CA GLY A 107 -46.53 4.25 -19.16
C GLY A 107 -46.17 4.94 -17.84
N ASP A 108 -46.87 4.57 -16.76
CA ASP A 108 -46.71 5.14 -15.41
C ASP A 108 -45.83 4.26 -14.48
N VAL A 109 -45.31 3.14 -14.98
CA VAL A 109 -44.36 2.28 -14.26
C VAL A 109 -42.93 2.51 -14.72
N PHE A 110 -41.98 2.34 -13.79
CA PHE A 110 -40.56 2.43 -14.08
C PHE A 110 -39.74 1.44 -13.23
N LEU A 111 -38.55 1.10 -13.74
CA LEU A 111 -37.48 0.45 -12.99
C LEU A 111 -36.18 1.27 -13.14
N ASP A 112 -35.43 1.35 -12.05
CA ASP A 112 -34.13 1.99 -12.01
C ASP A 112 -33.04 0.91 -12.04
N PHE A 113 -32.12 1.02 -13.00
CA PHE A 113 -30.95 0.15 -13.13
C PHE A 113 -29.68 0.92 -12.76
N THR A 114 -28.90 0.39 -11.83
CA THR A 114 -27.61 0.98 -11.44
C THR A 114 -26.50 0.40 -12.30
N VAL A 115 -25.93 1.23 -13.17
CA VAL A 115 -24.72 0.93 -13.94
C VAL A 115 -23.50 1.17 -13.06
N GLN A 116 -22.60 0.18 -13.04
CA GLN A 116 -21.31 0.25 -12.38
C GLN A 116 -20.22 -0.19 -13.35
N ILE A 117 -19.08 0.50 -13.33
CA ILE A 117 -17.89 0.08 -14.07
C ILE A 117 -17.05 -0.83 -13.18
N LYS A 118 -16.64 -1.97 -13.72
CA LYS A 118 -15.60 -2.82 -13.13
C LYS A 118 -14.34 -2.65 -13.96
N HIS A 119 -13.26 -2.20 -13.32
CA HIS A 119 -11.93 -2.27 -13.90
C HIS A 119 -11.42 -3.71 -13.76
N ASP A 120 -11.11 -4.35 -14.89
CA ASP A 120 -10.45 -5.65 -14.89
C ASP A 120 -8.95 -5.47 -14.63
N GLU A 121 -8.35 -6.35 -13.81
CA GLU A 121 -6.92 -6.33 -13.52
C GLU A 121 -6.23 -7.61 -14.01
N ALA A 122 -5.11 -7.45 -14.72
CA ALA A 122 -4.27 -8.55 -15.20
C ALA A 122 -2.85 -8.37 -14.67
N LYS A 123 -2.57 -8.93 -13.48
CA LYS A 123 -1.32 -8.74 -12.75
C LYS A 123 -0.63 -10.07 -12.43
N ILE A 124 0.70 -10.07 -12.38
CA ILE A 124 1.46 -11.12 -11.69
C ILE A 124 1.62 -10.66 -10.24
N ILE A 125 1.11 -11.43 -9.29
CA ILE A 125 1.13 -11.13 -7.85
C ILE A 125 2.39 -11.70 -7.20
N SER A 126 2.79 -12.92 -7.57
CA SER A 126 4.05 -13.52 -7.12
C SER A 126 4.71 -14.34 -8.21
N PHE A 127 6.04 -14.43 -8.15
CA PHE A 127 6.87 -15.14 -9.10
C PHE A 127 8.06 -15.76 -8.35
N LYS A 128 8.29 -17.07 -8.50
CA LYS A 128 9.48 -17.77 -7.99
C LYS A 128 10.06 -18.69 -9.04
N LEU A 129 11.37 -18.87 -9.08
CA LEU A 129 12.02 -19.90 -9.91
C LEU A 129 12.42 -21.11 -9.06
N ASN A 130 12.07 -22.30 -9.53
CA ASN A 130 12.29 -23.61 -8.87
C ASN A 130 11.80 -23.65 -7.40
N ASP A 131 10.69 -22.95 -7.10
CA ASP A 131 10.13 -22.72 -5.76
C ASP A 131 11.12 -22.17 -4.71
N THR A 132 12.30 -21.71 -5.16
CA THR A 132 13.44 -21.33 -4.32
C THR A 132 13.76 -19.84 -4.44
N TYR A 133 13.89 -19.34 -5.67
CA TYR A 133 14.38 -18.00 -5.95
C TYR A 133 13.19 -17.06 -6.18
N ALA A 134 12.86 -16.24 -5.18
CA ALA A 134 11.80 -15.25 -5.31
C ALA A 134 12.17 -14.13 -6.31
N GLY A 135 11.21 -13.78 -7.16
CA GLY A 135 11.29 -12.64 -8.06
C GLY A 135 10.74 -11.39 -7.40
N VAL A 136 11.44 -10.28 -7.61
CA VAL A 136 11.00 -8.93 -7.25
C VAL A 136 10.12 -8.43 -8.38
N ILE A 137 8.88 -8.03 -8.09
CA ILE A 137 7.91 -7.59 -9.11
C ILE A 137 7.73 -6.08 -9.01
N ASP A 138 8.07 -5.37 -10.08
CA ASP A 138 7.71 -3.98 -10.29
C ASP A 138 6.37 -3.93 -11.04
N GLN A 139 5.30 -3.53 -10.35
CA GLN A 139 3.96 -3.42 -10.92
C GLN A 139 3.83 -2.22 -11.88
N THR A 140 4.62 -1.17 -11.69
CA THR A 140 4.55 0.09 -12.47
C THR A 140 5.29 -0.03 -13.80
N ASN A 141 6.48 -0.63 -13.78
CA ASN A 141 7.30 -0.85 -14.98
C ASN A 141 7.04 -2.21 -15.65
N HIS A 142 6.20 -3.05 -15.05
CA HIS A 142 5.97 -4.45 -15.43
C HIS A 142 7.28 -5.22 -15.68
N THR A 143 8.16 -5.20 -14.68
CA THR A 143 9.41 -6.01 -14.71
C THR A 143 9.46 -6.97 -13.55
N ILE A 144 10.11 -8.10 -13.74
CA ILE A 144 10.38 -9.06 -12.66
C ILE A 144 11.87 -9.38 -12.67
N THR A 145 12.56 -9.13 -11.56
CA THR A 145 13.97 -9.48 -11.42
C THR A 145 14.12 -10.66 -10.47
N VAL A 146 14.73 -11.75 -10.94
CA VAL A 146 15.06 -12.91 -10.10
C VAL A 146 16.57 -13.04 -10.01
N ARG A 147 17.11 -13.19 -8.79
CA ARG A 147 18.53 -13.47 -8.57
C ARG A 147 18.72 -14.95 -8.27
N VAL A 148 19.72 -15.57 -8.89
CA VAL A 148 20.07 -16.98 -8.69
C VAL A 148 21.58 -17.11 -8.48
N PRO A 149 22.07 -18.10 -7.74
CA PRO A 149 23.50 -18.40 -7.64
C PRO A 149 24.14 -18.55 -9.03
N GLY A 150 25.37 -18.07 -9.22
CA GLY A 150 26.12 -18.18 -10.50
C GLY A 150 26.30 -19.61 -11.03
N THR A 151 26.09 -20.62 -10.17
CA THR A 151 26.13 -22.05 -10.49
C THR A 151 24.82 -22.63 -11.03
N VAL A 152 23.72 -21.88 -11.04
CA VAL A 152 22.41 -22.33 -11.53
C VAL A 152 22.34 -22.26 -13.06
N ASP A 153 21.95 -23.36 -13.73
CA ASP A 153 21.65 -23.34 -15.16
C ASP A 153 20.32 -22.65 -15.44
N VAL A 154 20.39 -21.41 -15.96
CA VAL A 154 19.23 -20.57 -16.26
C VAL A 154 18.37 -21.06 -17.44
N ARG A 155 18.82 -22.09 -18.17
CA ARG A 155 18.16 -22.59 -19.40
C ARG A 155 16.88 -23.38 -19.18
N ASN A 156 16.64 -23.86 -17.97
CA ASN A 156 15.54 -24.77 -17.66
C ASN A 156 14.93 -24.47 -16.29
N LEU A 157 14.67 -23.20 -15.98
CA LEU A 157 14.06 -22.80 -14.71
C LEU A 157 12.54 -22.92 -14.80
N VAL A 158 11.92 -23.43 -13.74
CA VAL A 158 10.47 -23.65 -13.64
C VAL A 158 9.87 -22.52 -12.80
N PRO A 159 9.06 -21.61 -13.37
CA PRO A 159 8.43 -20.55 -12.63
C PRO A 159 7.19 -21.05 -11.90
N VAL A 160 7.04 -20.66 -10.63
CA VAL A 160 5.82 -20.75 -9.84
C VAL A 160 5.23 -19.34 -9.79
N ILE A 161 4.08 -19.17 -10.40
CA ILE A 161 3.45 -17.86 -10.65
C ILE A 161 2.05 -17.84 -10.04
N THR A 162 1.74 -16.79 -9.29
CA THR A 162 0.38 -16.41 -8.89
C THR A 162 0.00 -15.12 -9.60
N THR A 163 -1.21 -15.04 -10.13
CA THR A 163 -1.75 -13.87 -10.83
C THR A 163 -2.93 -13.25 -10.08
N SER A 164 -3.48 -12.14 -10.58
CA SER A 164 -4.83 -11.70 -10.23
C SER A 164 -5.86 -12.82 -10.45
N GLU A 165 -6.99 -12.73 -9.74
CA GLU A 165 -8.07 -13.73 -9.76
C GLU A 165 -8.54 -14.02 -11.19
N ASP A 166 -8.71 -15.30 -11.52
CA ASP A 166 -9.08 -15.83 -12.85
C ASP A 166 -8.18 -15.41 -14.03
N ALA A 167 -7.07 -14.69 -13.81
CA ALA A 167 -6.14 -14.30 -14.86
C ALA A 167 -5.30 -15.48 -15.37
N LEU A 168 -4.98 -15.46 -16.66
CA LEU A 168 -4.16 -16.46 -17.33
C LEU A 168 -2.79 -15.87 -17.67
N VAL A 169 -1.71 -16.63 -17.44
CA VAL A 169 -0.33 -16.23 -17.75
C VAL A 169 0.31 -17.14 -18.80
N THR A 170 1.13 -16.57 -19.68
CA THR A 170 1.93 -17.28 -20.69
C THR A 170 3.33 -16.66 -20.80
N PRO A 171 4.45 -17.41 -20.64
CA PRO A 171 4.53 -18.85 -20.32
C PRO A 171 3.79 -19.25 -19.04
N ALA A 172 3.32 -20.50 -19.00
CA ALA A 172 2.47 -20.97 -17.91
C ALA A 172 3.29 -21.28 -16.63
N SER A 173 2.66 -21.08 -15.47
CA SER A 173 3.19 -21.57 -14.19
C SER A 173 3.47 -23.08 -14.27
N GLY A 174 4.65 -23.52 -13.82
CA GLY A 174 5.12 -24.91 -13.91
C GLY A 174 5.76 -25.31 -15.24
N GLN A 175 5.80 -24.45 -16.26
CA GLN A 175 6.47 -24.73 -17.53
C GLN A 175 7.95 -24.34 -17.46
N ALA A 176 8.89 -25.25 -17.78
CA ALA A 176 10.31 -24.90 -17.88
C ALA A 176 10.55 -23.83 -18.97
N VAL A 177 11.33 -22.80 -18.63
CA VAL A 177 11.66 -21.65 -19.49
C VAL A 177 13.18 -21.41 -19.46
N ASP A 178 13.72 -21.00 -20.61
CA ASP A 178 15.10 -20.56 -20.77
C ASP A 178 15.20 -19.06 -20.50
N PHE A 179 16.02 -18.68 -19.52
CA PHE A 179 16.27 -17.30 -19.11
C PHE A 179 17.73 -16.87 -19.38
N THR A 180 18.41 -17.39 -20.43
CA THR A 180 19.68 -16.79 -20.89
C THR A 180 19.51 -15.35 -21.36
N ASP A 181 18.31 -15.00 -21.82
CA ASP A 181 17.86 -13.66 -22.18
C ASP A 181 16.56 -13.33 -21.41
N PRO A 182 16.19 -12.04 -21.24
CA PRO A 182 14.93 -11.67 -20.60
C PRO A 182 13.70 -12.23 -21.34
N VAL A 183 12.75 -12.77 -20.58
CA VAL A 183 11.54 -13.44 -21.11
C VAL A 183 10.29 -12.64 -20.76
N ASP A 184 9.43 -12.39 -21.76
CA ASP A 184 8.17 -11.70 -21.57
C ASP A 184 7.06 -12.67 -21.16
N PHE A 185 6.47 -12.45 -19.98
CA PHE A 185 5.31 -13.16 -19.46
C PHE A 185 4.06 -12.29 -19.64
N LYS A 186 3.19 -12.69 -20.57
CA LYS A 186 1.90 -12.02 -20.80
C LYS A 186 0.85 -12.56 -19.83
N VAL A 187 0.21 -11.68 -19.08
CA VAL A 187 -0.98 -11.98 -18.28
C VAL A 187 -2.22 -11.34 -18.94
N THR A 188 -3.35 -12.03 -18.90
CA THR A 188 -4.63 -11.61 -19.49
C THR A 188 -5.80 -12.01 -18.60
N TYR A 189 -6.74 -11.08 -18.41
CA TYR A 189 -8.02 -11.34 -17.75
C TYR A 189 -9.11 -10.46 -18.37
N ASN A 190 -10.12 -11.10 -18.99
CA ASN A 190 -11.23 -10.44 -19.68
C ASN A 190 -10.79 -9.26 -20.59
N THR A 191 -11.01 -8.00 -20.20
CA THR A 191 -10.60 -6.82 -20.99
C THR A 191 -9.17 -6.34 -20.72
N ALA A 192 -8.50 -6.84 -19.68
CA ALA A 192 -7.17 -6.42 -19.24
C ALA A 192 -6.04 -7.34 -19.74
N SER A 193 -4.88 -6.74 -19.99
CA SER A 193 -3.64 -7.47 -20.25
C SER A 193 -2.42 -6.64 -19.89
N ALA A 194 -1.42 -7.29 -19.27
CA ALA A 194 -0.09 -6.74 -19.02
C ALA A 194 0.99 -7.72 -19.52
N VAL A 195 2.20 -7.21 -19.74
CA VAL A 195 3.36 -8.02 -20.14
C VAL A 195 4.51 -7.71 -19.20
N TYR A 196 4.91 -8.71 -18.41
CA TYR A 196 6.00 -8.60 -17.45
C TYR A 196 7.30 -9.09 -18.07
N LYS A 197 8.32 -8.23 -18.12
CA LYS A 197 9.67 -8.63 -18.57
C LYS A 197 10.43 -9.27 -17.41
N VAL A 198 10.59 -10.58 -17.45
CA VAL A 198 11.33 -11.35 -16.44
C VAL A 198 12.82 -11.40 -16.81
N THR A 199 13.69 -10.95 -15.92
CA THR A 199 15.14 -11.01 -16.06
C THR A 199 15.74 -11.86 -14.94
N VAL A 200 16.52 -12.88 -15.30
CA VAL A 200 17.30 -13.67 -14.34
C VAL A 200 18.73 -13.15 -14.31
N ILE A 201 19.22 -12.82 -13.12
CA ILE A 201 20.59 -12.32 -12.92
C ILE A 201 21.35 -13.34 -12.08
N PRO A 202 22.29 -14.09 -12.68
CA PRO A 202 23.25 -14.88 -11.93
C PRO A 202 24.12 -13.96 -11.06
N THR A 203 24.24 -14.28 -9.78
CA THR A 203 25.08 -13.57 -8.81
C THR A 203 25.66 -14.58 -7.83
N ASP A 204 26.88 -14.38 -7.36
CA ASP A 204 27.51 -15.31 -6.42
C ASP A 204 27.12 -14.98 -4.96
N ALA A 205 26.95 -13.69 -4.63
CA ALA A 205 26.24 -13.21 -3.43
C ALA A 205 25.63 -11.80 -3.66
N PRO A 206 24.56 -11.42 -2.94
CA PRO A 206 24.04 -10.05 -2.97
C PRO A 206 25.02 -9.09 -2.28
N SER A 207 25.22 -7.90 -2.83
CA SER A 207 26.10 -6.87 -2.23
C SER A 207 25.39 -6.01 -1.19
N ALA A 208 24.07 -5.98 -1.22
CA ALA A 208 23.22 -5.35 -0.22
C ALA A 208 21.93 -6.16 -0.03
N ILE A 209 21.33 -6.15 1.15
CA ILE A 209 20.12 -6.93 1.45
C ILE A 209 19.07 -6.09 2.14
N TYR A 210 17.80 -6.26 1.75
CA TYR A 210 16.66 -5.86 2.58
C TYR A 210 16.34 -7.04 3.49
N VAL A 211 16.30 -6.83 4.81
CA VAL A 211 15.97 -7.88 5.76
C VAL A 211 14.65 -7.60 6.45
N GLY A 212 13.75 -8.61 6.48
CA GLY A 212 12.43 -8.51 7.10
C GLY A 212 12.12 -9.64 8.07
N LEU A 213 11.07 -9.47 8.87
CA LEU A 213 10.56 -10.49 9.80
C LEU A 213 9.75 -11.59 9.11
N ALA A 214 9.18 -11.27 7.94
CA ALA A 214 8.40 -12.20 7.12
C ALA A 214 9.30 -13.20 6.39
N ALA A 215 8.75 -14.36 5.99
CA ALA A 215 9.51 -15.38 5.26
C ALA A 215 9.66 -15.05 3.76
N SER A 216 8.91 -14.06 3.25
CA SER A 216 8.96 -13.61 1.86
C SER A 216 8.34 -12.21 1.72
N MET A 217 8.68 -11.48 0.65
CA MET A 217 8.16 -10.12 0.39
C MET A 217 6.63 -10.03 0.36
N ASP A 218 5.94 -11.07 -0.11
CA ASP A 218 4.48 -11.09 -0.20
C ASP A 218 3.76 -11.19 1.15
N GLN A 219 4.51 -11.41 2.22
CA GLN A 219 4.04 -11.47 3.60
C GLN A 219 4.45 -10.22 4.42
N LEU A 220 5.12 -9.25 3.82
CA LEU A 220 5.39 -7.95 4.45
C LEU A 220 4.08 -7.16 4.63
N ASN A 221 4.04 -6.29 5.65
CA ASN A 221 3.01 -5.25 5.71
C ASN A 221 3.21 -4.23 4.56
N ALA A 222 2.21 -3.39 4.31
CA ALA A 222 2.21 -2.50 3.15
C ALA A 222 3.43 -1.56 3.12
N GLU A 223 3.76 -0.91 4.24
CA GLU A 223 4.91 0.00 4.32
C GLU A 223 6.26 -0.70 4.10
N GLU A 224 6.49 -1.83 4.78
CA GLU A 224 7.71 -2.62 4.56
C GLU A 224 7.78 -3.19 3.14
N LYS A 225 6.63 -3.47 2.50
CA LYS A 225 6.59 -3.93 1.10
C LYS A 225 6.97 -2.81 0.13
N GLU A 226 6.51 -1.58 0.32
CA GLU A 226 6.93 -0.42 -0.48
C GLU A 226 8.44 -0.17 -0.31
N ALA A 227 8.93 -0.11 0.93
CA ALA A 227 10.35 0.07 1.24
C ALA A 227 11.25 -1.03 0.60
N ALA A 228 10.86 -2.31 0.74
CA ALA A 228 11.58 -3.43 0.14
C ALA A 228 11.56 -3.39 -1.39
N THR A 229 10.38 -3.14 -1.99
CA THR A 229 10.22 -3.06 -3.45
C THR A 229 11.06 -1.91 -4.01
N TRP A 230 11.07 -0.75 -3.36
CA TRP A 230 11.93 0.36 -3.73
C TRP A 230 13.41 -0.02 -3.67
N MET A 231 13.90 -0.69 -2.61
CA MET A 231 15.31 -1.10 -2.53
C MET A 231 15.70 -1.96 -3.73
N LEU A 232 14.86 -2.92 -4.07
CA LEU A 232 15.19 -3.98 -5.02
C LEU A 232 15.12 -3.50 -6.47
N ASN A 233 14.30 -2.47 -6.75
CA ASN A 233 14.23 -1.82 -8.04
C ASN A 233 15.34 -0.77 -8.24
N ASN A 234 15.85 -0.14 -7.17
CA ASN A 234 16.81 0.97 -7.27
C ASN A 234 18.26 0.58 -6.94
N ILE A 235 18.50 -0.43 -6.10
CA ILE A 235 19.83 -0.81 -5.63
C ILE A 235 20.32 -2.05 -6.39
N ALA A 236 21.37 -1.90 -7.19
CA ALA A 236 21.96 -2.99 -7.95
C ALA A 236 22.50 -4.12 -7.04
N ASN A 237 22.35 -5.37 -7.50
CA ASN A 237 22.71 -6.59 -6.75
C ASN A 237 22.16 -6.64 -5.31
N SER A 238 20.97 -6.07 -5.09
CA SER A 238 20.22 -6.21 -3.84
C SER A 238 19.24 -7.40 -3.85
N GLN A 239 18.93 -7.93 -2.66
CA GLN A 239 18.01 -9.07 -2.47
C GLN A 239 17.21 -8.96 -1.16
N TYR A 240 15.95 -9.42 -1.16
CA TYR A 240 15.17 -9.64 0.07
C TYR A 240 15.58 -10.95 0.75
N ILE A 241 15.80 -10.91 2.07
CA ILE A 241 16.11 -12.09 2.90
C ILE A 241 15.33 -12.01 4.22
N SER A 242 14.83 -13.14 4.74
CA SER A 242 14.22 -13.15 6.07
C SER A 242 15.29 -13.25 7.18
N PHE A 243 15.00 -12.71 8.37
CA PHE A 243 15.85 -12.95 9.54
C PHE A 243 16.04 -14.44 9.87
N GLU A 244 15.06 -15.30 9.52
CA GLU A 244 15.18 -16.75 9.69
C GLU A 244 16.24 -17.35 8.76
N ASP A 245 16.30 -16.90 7.50
CA ASP A 245 17.30 -17.36 6.53
C ASP A 245 18.72 -16.90 6.90
N VAL A 246 18.84 -15.69 7.46
CA VAL A 246 20.10 -15.19 8.05
C VAL A 246 20.49 -16.07 9.24
N GLN A 247 19.59 -16.28 10.20
CA GLN A 247 19.84 -17.12 11.39
C GLN A 247 20.29 -18.54 11.01
N ALA A 248 19.64 -19.13 10.01
CA ALA A 248 19.90 -20.49 9.55
C ALA A 248 21.10 -20.60 8.57
N GLY A 249 21.71 -19.48 8.16
CA GLY A 249 22.84 -19.46 7.22
C GLY A 249 22.48 -20.02 5.84
N ARG A 250 21.24 -19.83 5.37
CA ARG A 250 20.73 -20.41 4.11
C ARG A 250 21.19 -19.67 2.85
N ILE A 251 21.63 -18.42 3.00
CA ILE A 251 22.06 -17.55 1.90
C ILE A 251 23.54 -17.22 2.08
N ASP A 252 24.30 -17.22 0.98
CA ASP A 252 25.67 -16.69 0.98
C ASP A 252 25.62 -15.17 1.09
N LEU A 253 26.33 -14.62 2.08
CA LEU A 253 26.44 -13.19 2.37
C LEU A 253 27.90 -12.72 2.31
N SER A 254 28.80 -13.51 1.72
CA SER A 254 30.25 -13.22 1.68
C SER A 254 30.62 -11.94 0.93
N GLU A 255 29.79 -11.50 -0.02
CA GLU A 255 29.95 -10.20 -0.72
C GLU A 255 29.03 -9.09 -0.17
N CYS A 256 28.21 -9.39 0.83
CA CYS A 256 27.20 -8.46 1.33
C CYS A 256 27.81 -7.40 2.25
N LYS A 257 27.75 -6.14 1.82
CA LYS A 257 28.33 -4.99 2.53
C LYS A 257 27.33 -4.20 3.37
N LEU A 258 26.04 -4.38 3.11
CA LEU A 258 24.97 -3.58 3.70
C LEU A 258 23.70 -4.40 3.94
N MET A 259 23.13 -4.28 5.13
CA MET A 259 21.75 -4.62 5.41
C MET A 259 20.92 -3.34 5.57
N TRP A 260 19.76 -3.25 4.92
CA TRP A 260 18.69 -2.32 5.33
C TRP A 260 17.59 -3.10 6.03
N TRP A 261 17.18 -2.63 7.20
CA TRP A 261 15.91 -3.02 7.81
C TRP A 261 15.05 -1.79 8.10
N HIS A 262 13.83 -1.83 7.57
CA HIS A 262 12.73 -0.97 7.93
C HIS A 262 11.72 -1.82 8.71
N LEU A 263 11.26 -1.31 9.86
CA LEU A 263 10.30 -2.01 10.72
C LEU A 263 9.17 -1.05 11.09
N HIS A 264 7.97 -1.39 10.64
CA HIS A 264 6.74 -0.73 11.06
C HIS A 264 5.90 -1.66 11.93
N ILE A 265 5.29 -1.08 12.96
CA ILE A 265 4.40 -1.75 13.90
C ILE A 265 3.26 -0.78 14.21
N ASP A 266 2.05 -1.12 13.78
CA ASP A 266 0.84 -0.35 14.04
C ASP A 266 0.64 -0.10 15.54
N GLY A 267 0.43 1.17 15.92
CA GLY A 267 0.32 1.60 17.32
C GLY A 267 1.66 1.73 18.06
N GLY A 268 2.77 1.42 17.39
CA GLY A 268 4.13 1.70 17.78
C GLY A 268 4.72 0.86 18.92
N ILE A 269 6.03 1.05 19.14
CA ILE A 269 6.77 0.50 20.27
C ILE A 269 7.55 1.59 21.00
N ASP A 270 7.71 1.43 22.31
CA ASP A 270 8.33 2.41 23.22
C ASP A 270 9.43 1.83 24.13
N THR A 271 9.62 0.51 24.09
CA THR A 271 10.44 -0.24 25.05
C THR A 271 11.08 -1.44 24.38
N MET A 272 12.28 -1.81 24.83
CA MET A 272 12.97 -3.00 24.31
C MET A 272 12.15 -4.28 24.52
N ASP A 273 11.39 -4.37 25.63
CA ASP A 273 10.45 -5.45 25.90
C ASP A 273 9.30 -5.57 24.88
N LYS A 274 8.89 -4.46 24.25
CA LYS A 274 7.92 -4.48 23.14
C LYS A 274 8.62 -4.82 21.83
N PHE A 275 9.80 -4.25 21.56
CA PHE A 275 10.64 -4.61 20.41
C PHE A 275 10.89 -6.13 20.35
N ASP A 276 11.33 -6.75 21.44
CA ASP A 276 11.64 -8.18 21.51
C ASP A 276 10.42 -9.08 21.26
N LYS A 277 9.22 -8.61 21.62
CA LYS A 277 7.95 -9.32 21.38
C LYS A 277 7.44 -9.13 19.94
N ALA A 278 7.70 -7.97 19.34
CA ALA A 278 7.30 -7.64 17.98
C ALA A 278 8.25 -8.24 16.92
N ALA A 279 9.54 -8.36 17.23
CA ALA A 279 10.59 -8.79 16.30
C ALA A 279 11.36 -10.06 16.74
N PRO A 280 10.69 -11.16 17.17
CA PRO A 280 11.39 -12.33 17.71
C PRO A 280 12.34 -13.01 16.71
N GLN A 281 12.07 -12.92 15.40
CA GLN A 281 12.97 -13.41 14.36
C GLN A 281 14.31 -12.65 14.37
N ALA A 282 14.28 -11.32 14.49
CA ALA A 282 15.49 -10.49 14.57
C ALA A 282 16.27 -10.75 15.87
N VAL A 283 15.58 -11.03 16.98
CA VAL A 283 16.20 -11.44 18.26
C VAL A 283 16.87 -12.81 18.12
N ASN A 284 16.21 -13.78 17.47
CA ASN A 284 16.77 -15.11 17.23
C ASN A 284 17.98 -15.08 16.29
N ALA A 285 17.98 -14.18 15.30
CA ALA A 285 19.11 -13.96 14.38
C ALA A 285 20.28 -13.17 15.00
N LEU A 286 20.14 -12.63 16.21
CA LEU A 286 21.06 -11.62 16.77
C LEU A 286 22.53 -12.09 16.86
N VAL A 287 22.79 -13.37 17.12
CA VAL A 287 24.16 -13.90 17.16
C VAL A 287 24.80 -13.78 15.77
N ARG A 288 24.11 -14.26 14.73
CA ARG A 288 24.62 -14.20 13.36
C ARG A 288 24.71 -12.76 12.84
N MET A 289 23.75 -11.91 13.20
CA MET A 289 23.80 -10.49 12.85
C MET A 289 24.95 -9.75 13.53
N LYS A 290 25.32 -10.11 14.77
CA LYS A 290 26.51 -9.58 15.43
C LYS A 290 27.81 -10.01 14.75
N GLU A 291 27.90 -11.25 14.29
CA GLU A 291 29.05 -11.70 13.49
C GLU A 291 29.17 -10.86 12.22
N LEU A 292 28.12 -10.78 11.40
CA LEU A 292 28.12 -9.99 10.16
C LEU A 292 28.48 -8.52 10.40
N TYR A 293 27.90 -7.89 11.43
CA TYR A 293 28.23 -6.51 11.82
C TYR A 293 29.69 -6.34 12.23
N ASN A 294 30.21 -7.25 13.07
CA ASN A 294 31.60 -7.23 13.53
C ASN A 294 32.62 -7.58 12.43
N ASP A 295 32.18 -8.26 11.37
CA ASP A 295 32.96 -8.61 10.18
C ASP A 295 32.86 -7.54 9.07
N GLY A 296 32.21 -6.40 9.33
CA GLY A 296 32.23 -5.21 8.46
C GLY A 296 30.93 -4.89 7.74
N MET A 297 29.85 -5.67 7.94
CA MET A 297 28.55 -5.36 7.34
C MET A 297 27.98 -4.07 7.93
N ASN A 298 27.72 -3.09 7.06
CA ASN A 298 27.03 -1.86 7.42
C ASN A 298 25.53 -2.10 7.61
N LEU A 299 24.86 -1.23 8.37
CA LEU A 299 23.40 -1.28 8.53
C LEU A 299 22.73 0.07 8.31
N LEU A 300 21.66 0.08 7.52
CA LEU A 300 20.64 1.12 7.55
C LEU A 300 19.48 0.60 8.40
N LEU A 301 19.15 1.30 9.49
CA LEU A 301 18.07 0.95 10.40
C LEU A 301 17.06 2.10 10.43
N THR A 302 15.79 1.81 10.12
CA THR A 302 14.77 2.86 9.94
C THR A 302 13.48 2.54 10.67
N ARG A 303 12.78 3.58 11.14
CA ARG A 303 11.67 3.47 12.11
C ARG A 303 12.09 2.65 13.34
N TYR A 304 11.29 1.65 13.72
CA TYR A 304 11.51 0.87 14.93
C TYR A 304 12.72 -0.09 14.84
N ALA A 305 13.27 -0.32 13.64
CA ALA A 305 14.49 -1.10 13.48
C ALA A 305 15.71 -0.44 14.15
N THR A 306 15.65 0.87 14.46
CA THR A 306 16.70 1.61 15.18
C THR A 306 16.98 1.07 16.58
N TYR A 307 16.01 0.39 17.23
CA TYR A 307 16.23 -0.37 18.48
C TYR A 307 17.29 -1.47 18.31
N TYR A 308 17.48 -2.00 17.10
CA TYR A 308 18.43 -3.08 16.83
C TYR A 308 19.90 -2.64 16.97
N ALA A 309 20.22 -1.36 16.82
CA ALA A 309 21.57 -0.85 17.10
C ALA A 309 22.01 -1.11 18.55
N ALA A 310 21.09 -0.97 19.51
CA ALA A 310 21.33 -1.30 20.91
C ALA A 310 21.51 -2.82 21.11
N LYS A 311 20.69 -3.64 20.43
CA LYS A 311 20.79 -5.11 20.46
C LYS A 311 22.13 -5.60 19.92
N LEU A 312 22.61 -5.02 18.82
CA LEU A 312 23.93 -5.29 18.23
C LEU A 312 25.08 -4.85 19.14
N GLY A 313 24.85 -3.90 20.05
CA GLY A 313 25.87 -3.33 20.93
C GLY A 313 26.63 -2.16 20.30
N ALA A 314 26.01 -1.45 19.34
CA ALA A 314 26.56 -0.22 18.77
C ALA A 314 26.40 0.96 19.74
N THR A 315 25.26 1.06 20.45
CA THR A 315 25.09 2.03 21.53
C THR A 315 25.98 1.65 22.72
N LYS A 316 26.97 2.48 23.05
CA LYS A 316 27.99 2.18 24.09
C LYS A 316 27.45 2.01 25.50
N ASP A 317 26.41 2.74 25.88
CA ASP A 317 25.71 2.60 27.16
C ASP A 317 24.62 1.50 27.15
N GLY A 318 24.40 0.85 26.00
CA GLY A 318 23.40 -0.20 25.81
C GLY A 318 21.94 0.27 25.71
N ASN A 319 21.69 1.59 25.75
CA ASN A 319 20.34 2.13 25.66
C ASN A 319 19.78 2.11 24.24
N ASN A 320 18.45 2.27 24.15
CA ASN A 320 17.68 2.40 22.91
C ASN A 320 17.01 3.78 22.83
N PRO A 321 16.49 4.19 21.64
CA PRO A 321 15.64 5.37 21.52
C PRO A 321 14.57 5.39 22.60
N ASN A 322 14.45 6.51 23.30
CA ASN A 322 13.71 6.65 24.55
C ASN A 322 12.44 7.48 24.41
N ASN A 323 12.21 8.09 23.23
CA ASN A 323 11.09 8.94 22.91
C ASN A 323 10.41 8.38 21.65
N CYS A 324 9.40 7.52 21.84
CA CYS A 324 8.89 6.70 20.75
C CYS A 324 7.37 6.54 20.85
N TRP A 325 6.71 6.61 19.70
CA TRP A 325 5.26 6.49 19.53
C TRP A 325 4.96 6.14 18.07
N GLY A 326 3.70 5.82 17.75
CA GLY A 326 3.23 5.68 16.37
C GLY A 326 1.73 5.43 16.32
N GLN A 327 1.11 5.75 15.20
CA GLN A 327 -0.28 5.43 14.91
C GLN A 327 -0.36 4.10 14.13
N SER A 328 -1.58 3.65 13.85
CA SER A 328 -1.81 2.55 12.90
C SER A 328 -2.11 3.11 11.51
N GLU A 329 -1.71 2.42 10.44
CA GLU A 329 -1.87 2.84 9.04
C GLU A 329 -3.25 3.44 8.73
N GLU A 330 -4.33 2.71 9.00
CA GLU A 330 -5.71 3.15 8.70
C GLU A 330 -6.14 4.42 9.46
N SER A 331 -5.42 4.76 10.53
CA SER A 331 -5.72 5.82 11.50
C SER A 331 -4.69 6.95 11.56
N GLY A 332 -3.64 6.90 10.73
CA GLY A 332 -2.61 7.94 10.65
C GLY A 332 -3.19 9.32 10.35
N GLU A 333 -2.50 10.36 10.82
CA GLU A 333 -2.87 11.76 10.57
C GLU A 333 -2.83 12.06 9.06
N ILE A 334 -3.83 12.79 8.55
CA ILE A 334 -3.75 13.43 7.24
C ILE A 334 -3.01 14.76 7.43
N ALA A 335 -1.80 14.86 6.88
CA ALA A 335 -0.94 16.03 7.03
C ALA A 335 -1.66 17.29 6.51
N GLY A 336 -1.77 18.31 7.36
CA GLY A 336 -2.35 19.61 6.99
C GLY A 336 -1.43 20.53 6.18
N GLY A 337 -0.20 20.09 5.89
CA GLY A 337 0.87 20.87 5.25
C GLY A 337 2.19 20.08 5.23
N PRO A 338 3.29 20.67 4.70
CA PRO A 338 4.57 19.99 4.60
C PRO A 338 5.20 19.57 5.93
N TRP A 339 5.49 18.29 6.11
CA TRP A 339 6.22 17.76 7.27
C TRP A 339 7.72 17.69 7.01
N ASN A 340 8.52 17.95 8.05
CA ASN A 340 9.97 18.00 7.97
C ASN A 340 10.66 17.71 9.31
N PHE A 341 11.95 17.40 9.22
CA PHE A 341 12.90 17.46 10.32
C PHE A 341 14.10 18.34 9.96
N PHE A 342 14.84 18.78 10.97
CA PHE A 342 15.91 19.76 10.85
C PHE A 342 17.28 19.10 10.69
N ILE A 343 18.18 19.69 9.90
CA ILE A 343 19.55 19.21 9.62
C ILE A 343 20.60 20.32 9.80
N ALA A 344 20.27 21.36 10.58
CA ALA A 344 21.15 22.51 10.81
C ALA A 344 22.53 22.07 11.33
N GLY A 345 23.59 22.47 10.64
CA GLY A 345 24.98 22.05 10.89
C GLY A 345 25.43 20.76 10.17
N HIS A 346 24.50 20.03 9.54
CA HIS A 346 24.73 18.77 8.85
C HIS A 346 24.35 18.81 7.36
N GLU A 347 24.10 20.00 6.79
CA GLU A 347 23.56 20.21 5.44
C GLU A 347 24.48 19.64 4.33
N SER A 348 25.76 19.48 4.62
CA SER A 348 26.75 18.87 3.72
C SER A 348 26.88 17.36 3.84
N HIS A 349 26.17 16.71 4.76
CA HIS A 349 26.26 15.26 4.96
C HIS A 349 25.77 14.52 3.69
N PRO A 350 26.43 13.41 3.27
CA PRO A 350 26.08 12.71 2.03
C PRO A 350 24.61 12.27 1.93
N ILE A 351 23.97 11.94 3.06
CA ILE A 351 22.57 11.48 3.08
C ILE A 351 21.56 12.55 2.63
N TYR A 352 21.91 13.83 2.74
CA TYR A 352 21.01 14.96 2.42
C TYR A 352 21.25 15.56 1.01
N GLN A 353 22.07 14.92 0.17
CA GLN A 353 22.38 15.43 -1.16
C GLN A 353 21.21 15.30 -2.14
N ASN A 354 21.01 16.33 -2.98
CA ASN A 354 20.00 16.35 -4.05
C ASN A 354 18.53 16.14 -3.61
N LEU A 355 18.20 16.50 -2.36
CA LEU A 355 16.82 16.51 -1.88
C LEU A 355 16.04 17.71 -2.44
N ILE A 356 14.73 17.53 -2.63
CA ILE A 356 13.78 18.59 -2.98
C ILE A 356 13.55 19.44 -1.72
N MET A 357 14.20 20.60 -1.66
CA MET A 357 14.06 21.55 -0.55
C MET A 357 12.91 22.54 -0.80
N ASN A 358 12.40 23.14 0.27
CA ASN A 358 11.52 24.31 0.15
C ASN A 358 12.34 25.58 -0.18
N SER A 359 11.72 26.55 -0.86
CA SER A 359 12.43 27.70 -1.42
C SER A 359 12.98 28.63 -0.34
N GLY A 360 14.31 28.66 -0.19
CA GLY A 360 15.01 29.49 0.79
C GLY A 360 15.30 28.79 2.12
N GLU A 361 14.97 27.52 2.24
CA GLU A 361 15.26 26.69 3.41
C GLU A 361 16.27 25.60 3.00
N ASN A 362 17.40 25.53 3.70
CA ASN A 362 18.50 24.61 3.41
C ASN A 362 18.80 23.64 4.58
N ASP A 363 18.12 23.84 5.70
CA ASP A 363 18.30 23.15 6.98
C ASP A 363 17.08 22.28 7.37
N LYS A 364 16.13 22.05 6.43
CA LYS A 364 14.90 21.26 6.66
C LYS A 364 14.70 20.23 5.56
N VAL A 365 14.66 18.95 5.95
CA VAL A 365 14.32 17.85 5.05
C VAL A 365 12.82 17.61 5.11
N TYR A 366 12.13 17.96 4.03
CA TYR A 366 10.71 17.68 3.83
C TYR A 366 10.51 16.27 3.28
N THR A 367 9.49 15.55 3.75
CA THR A 367 9.24 14.14 3.35
C THR A 367 7.79 13.83 2.97
N CYS A 368 6.86 14.76 3.19
CA CYS A 368 5.51 14.73 2.61
C CYS A 368 4.89 16.14 2.63
N ASP A 369 3.80 16.33 1.88
CA ASP A 369 3.03 17.56 1.76
C ASP A 369 1.57 17.37 2.28
N ALA A 370 0.75 18.41 2.16
CA ALA A 370 -0.66 18.39 2.54
C ALA A 370 -1.43 17.25 1.85
N GLY A 371 -2.16 16.47 2.63
CA GLY A 371 -2.97 15.35 2.15
C GLY A 371 -2.33 13.97 2.36
N TYR A 372 -1.01 13.87 2.49
CA TYR A 372 -0.34 12.60 2.80
C TYR A 372 -0.83 12.04 4.15
N ARG A 373 -1.14 10.74 4.21
CA ARG A 373 -1.44 10.08 5.48
C ARG A 373 -0.15 9.56 6.10
N ILE A 374 0.19 10.04 7.29
CA ILE A 374 1.41 9.66 8.00
C ILE A 374 1.08 8.98 9.34
N THR A 375 1.76 7.88 9.63
CA THR A 375 1.61 7.16 10.91
C THR A 375 2.40 7.82 12.05
N ASN A 376 3.32 8.72 11.73
CA ASN A 376 4.21 9.40 12.67
C ASN A 376 4.99 8.43 13.58
N SER A 377 5.32 7.24 13.05
CA SER A 377 6.02 6.17 13.78
C SER A 377 7.45 6.58 14.09
N THR A 378 7.62 7.12 15.29
CA THR A 378 8.84 7.76 15.77
C THR A 378 9.60 6.83 16.71
N ALA A 379 10.91 6.76 16.52
CA ALA A 379 11.87 6.06 17.39
C ALA A 379 13.10 6.95 17.60
N GLN A 380 12.94 8.04 18.37
CA GLN A 380 13.93 9.12 18.50
C GLN A 380 14.54 9.20 19.91
N TRP A 381 15.59 10.01 20.06
CA TRP A 381 16.22 10.27 21.36
C TRP A 381 15.80 11.63 21.91
N HIS A 382 15.06 11.63 23.02
CA HIS A 382 14.83 12.84 23.81
C HIS A 382 16.14 13.35 24.41
N ILE A 383 16.36 14.66 24.27
CA ILE A 383 17.50 15.39 24.81
C ILE A 383 16.97 16.51 25.71
N GLY A 384 17.42 16.53 26.96
CA GLY A 384 16.97 17.47 27.97
C GLY A 384 17.39 17.04 29.37
N SER A 385 17.41 18.01 30.30
CA SER A 385 17.75 17.79 31.71
C SER A 385 16.56 17.34 32.58
N ASP A 386 15.46 16.93 31.97
CA ASP A 386 14.17 16.62 32.59
C ASP A 386 13.91 15.11 32.67
N TRP A 387 14.01 14.39 31.56
CA TRP A 387 13.90 12.93 31.49
C TRP A 387 14.81 12.36 30.39
N GLY A 388 14.73 11.05 30.12
CA GLY A 388 15.49 10.39 29.06
C GLY A 388 16.98 10.14 29.37
N GLY A 389 17.62 10.96 30.21
CA GLY A 389 18.97 10.74 30.74
C GLY A 389 20.11 11.38 29.95
N TYR A 390 19.81 12.30 29.04
CA TYR A 390 20.77 12.96 28.16
C TYR A 390 20.58 14.48 28.18
N ASP A 391 21.26 15.16 29.10
CA ASP A 391 21.10 16.60 29.36
C ASP A 391 21.31 17.51 28.13
N ASN A 392 22.11 17.06 27.16
CA ASN A 392 22.41 17.73 25.89
C ASN A 392 23.04 16.74 24.88
N ASN A 393 23.20 17.17 23.63
CA ASN A 393 23.76 16.34 22.55
C ASN A 393 25.18 15.86 22.83
N ASP A 394 26.04 16.63 23.52
CA ASP A 394 27.41 16.19 23.85
C ASP A 394 27.41 15.03 24.86
N VAL A 395 26.55 15.11 25.88
CA VAL A 395 26.34 14.01 26.84
C VAL A 395 25.76 12.78 26.14
N TRP A 396 24.88 12.96 25.14
CA TRP A 396 24.38 11.86 24.32
C TRP A 396 25.50 11.22 23.49
N ARG A 397 26.29 12.01 22.74
CA ARG A 397 27.45 11.55 21.94
C ARG A 397 28.45 10.78 22.80
N GLU A 398 28.77 11.28 23.99
CA GLU A 398 29.71 10.64 24.92
C GLU A 398 29.19 9.27 25.41
N LYS A 399 27.93 9.22 25.87
CA LYS A 399 27.32 8.00 26.43
C LYS A 399 27.00 6.94 25.38
N THR A 400 26.41 7.33 24.25
CA THR A 400 25.97 6.39 23.21
C THR A 400 27.08 6.05 22.23
N GLY A 401 28.05 6.96 22.02
CA GLY A 401 29.04 6.86 20.96
C GLY A 401 28.51 7.20 19.55
N GLY A 402 27.26 7.65 19.44
CA GLY A 402 26.65 8.06 18.18
C GLY A 402 27.01 9.48 17.76
N VAL A 403 26.80 9.76 16.47
CA VAL A 403 26.86 11.10 15.86
C VAL A 403 25.46 11.46 15.40
N ASP A 404 24.88 12.51 15.96
CA ASP A 404 23.59 13.08 15.55
C ASP A 404 23.73 13.83 14.22
N LEU A 405 22.75 13.63 13.33
CA LEU A 405 22.73 14.18 11.97
C LEU A 405 21.45 14.98 11.66
N GLY A 406 20.40 14.84 12.48
CA GLY A 406 19.16 15.59 12.31
C GLY A 406 18.24 15.54 13.53
N TYR A 407 17.37 16.55 13.64
CA TYR A 407 16.59 16.87 14.85
C TYR A 407 15.09 17.02 14.57
N GLY A 408 14.26 16.55 15.51
CA GLY A 408 12.82 16.85 15.55
C GLY A 408 12.54 18.30 15.94
N GLY A 409 11.29 18.75 15.75
CA GLY A 409 10.87 20.10 16.16
C GLY A 409 10.87 20.34 17.68
N ASP A 410 10.96 19.27 18.46
CA ASP A 410 11.16 19.25 19.92
C ASP A 410 12.65 19.24 20.33
N GLY A 411 13.58 19.17 19.37
CA GLY A 411 15.03 19.07 19.60
C GLY A 411 15.55 17.64 19.81
N ALA A 412 14.69 16.62 19.74
CA ALA A 412 15.11 15.23 19.83
C ALA A 412 16.00 14.82 18.63
N ILE A 413 16.94 13.89 18.82
CA ILE A 413 17.77 13.36 17.72
C ILE A 413 16.97 12.31 16.96
N VAL A 414 16.70 12.58 15.68
CA VAL A 414 15.84 11.75 14.80
C VAL A 414 16.61 11.06 13.67
N VAL A 415 17.79 11.57 13.32
CA VAL A 415 18.75 10.89 12.44
C VAL A 415 20.10 10.88 13.13
N TRP A 416 20.76 9.72 13.16
CA TRP A 416 22.10 9.58 13.73
C TRP A 416 22.86 8.43 13.07
N GLU A 417 24.17 8.38 13.28
CA GLU A 417 25.01 7.27 12.86
C GLU A 417 25.91 6.74 14.00
N TYR A 418 26.31 5.48 13.90
CA TYR A 418 27.46 4.91 14.58
C TYR A 418 28.53 4.67 13.52
N LEU A 419 29.68 5.34 13.65
CA LEU A 419 30.77 5.23 12.68
C LEU A 419 31.43 3.82 12.76
N PRO A 420 31.95 3.29 11.64
CA PRO A 420 32.73 2.04 11.64
C PRO A 420 33.89 2.09 12.66
N GLU A 421 34.10 0.99 13.38
CA GLU A 421 35.11 0.89 14.45
C GLU A 421 35.84 -0.46 14.36
N GLU A 422 37.17 -0.42 14.19
CA GLU A 422 38.03 -1.59 13.97
C GLU A 422 37.59 -2.42 12.73
N THR A 423 36.90 -3.54 12.95
CA THR A 423 36.31 -4.38 11.89
C THR A 423 34.79 -4.22 11.79
N LYS A 424 34.14 -3.51 12.73
CA LYS A 424 32.69 -3.33 12.73
C LYS A 424 32.27 -2.37 11.61
N GLY A 425 31.17 -2.71 10.93
CA GLY A 425 30.53 -1.82 9.97
C GLY A 425 29.98 -0.55 10.61
N GLY A 426 29.57 0.42 9.79
CA GLY A 426 28.82 1.60 10.24
C GLY A 426 27.33 1.34 10.30
N ILE A 427 26.61 2.11 11.11
CA ILE A 427 25.14 2.08 11.17
C ILE A 427 24.59 3.49 10.95
N VAL A 428 23.67 3.68 10.00
CA VAL A 428 22.80 4.88 9.96
C VAL A 428 21.43 4.52 10.50
N CYS A 429 20.93 5.36 11.40
CA CYS A 429 19.62 5.25 12.02
C CYS A 429 18.72 6.43 11.60
N ILE A 430 17.52 6.14 11.08
CA ILE A 430 16.49 7.13 10.76
C ILE A 430 15.24 6.80 11.58
N GLY A 431 15.11 7.44 12.73
CA GLY A 431 14.01 7.26 13.69
C GLY A 431 12.93 8.35 13.64
N SER A 432 13.01 9.28 12.68
CA SER A 432 12.01 10.34 12.50
C SER A 432 10.65 9.78 12.11
N GLY A 433 9.57 10.21 12.78
CA GLY A 433 8.20 9.95 12.34
C GLY A 433 7.84 10.56 10.98
N CYS A 434 8.70 11.44 10.44
CA CYS A 434 8.60 11.95 9.07
C CYS A 434 9.09 10.94 8.01
N TYR A 435 9.81 9.88 8.39
CA TYR A 435 10.28 8.84 7.47
C TYR A 435 9.23 7.73 7.40
N ASP A 436 8.43 7.77 6.35
CA ASP A 436 7.23 6.96 6.11
C ASP A 436 7.24 6.55 4.63
N TRP A 437 6.83 5.32 4.30
CA TRP A 437 6.82 4.79 2.91
C TRP A 437 5.44 4.54 2.33
N TYR A 438 4.36 4.68 3.11
CA TYR A 438 3.04 4.23 2.69
C TYR A 438 1.92 5.06 3.31
N ALA A 439 1.12 5.72 2.47
CA ALA A 439 -0.06 6.47 2.90
C ALA A 439 -1.34 5.67 2.69
N PHE A 440 -1.84 4.98 3.72
CA PHE A 440 -3.06 4.18 3.60
C PHE A 440 -4.27 4.98 3.07
N GLY A 441 -4.85 4.51 1.97
CA GLY A 441 -6.09 5.05 1.40
C GLY A 441 -5.98 6.48 0.85
N VAL A 442 -4.76 6.94 0.52
CA VAL A 442 -4.47 8.26 -0.05
C VAL A 442 -3.62 8.11 -1.31
N ASP A 443 -3.93 8.89 -2.36
CA ASP A 443 -3.05 9.02 -3.51
C ASP A 443 -1.93 10.04 -3.20
N ALA A 444 -0.73 9.52 -2.95
CA ALA A 444 0.48 10.32 -2.72
C ALA A 444 1.28 10.61 -4.00
N SER A 445 0.81 10.24 -5.19
CA SER A 445 1.56 10.42 -6.45
C SER A 445 1.82 11.88 -6.82
N GLY A 446 0.97 12.79 -6.33
CA GLY A 446 1.14 14.25 -6.45
C GLY A 446 1.96 14.90 -5.34
N ASP A 447 2.47 14.14 -4.36
CA ASP A 447 3.24 14.69 -3.24
C ASP A 447 4.59 15.25 -3.72
N LYS A 448 4.84 16.54 -3.42
CA LYS A 448 6.04 17.26 -3.84
C LYS A 448 7.33 16.72 -3.19
N TYR A 449 7.24 16.20 -1.97
CA TYR A 449 8.39 15.92 -1.11
C TYR A 449 8.58 14.43 -0.82
N HIS A 450 7.58 13.57 -1.02
CA HIS A 450 7.68 12.14 -0.70
C HIS A 450 8.83 11.41 -1.43
N GLY A 451 9.17 11.84 -2.65
CA GLY A 451 10.37 11.36 -3.35
C GLY A 451 11.70 11.56 -2.59
N ASN A 452 11.76 12.45 -1.58
CA ASN A 452 12.91 12.62 -0.71
C ASN A 452 13.14 11.42 0.22
N VAL A 453 12.11 10.65 0.58
CA VAL A 453 12.28 9.42 1.37
C VAL A 453 13.14 8.44 0.59
N GLY A 454 12.78 8.15 -0.66
CA GLY A 454 13.58 7.33 -1.57
C GLY A 454 14.98 7.90 -1.81
N ARG A 455 15.12 9.20 -2.13
CA ARG A 455 16.43 9.82 -2.38
C ARG A 455 17.35 9.77 -1.15
N MET A 456 16.86 10.09 0.04
CA MET A 456 17.63 10.04 1.27
C MET A 456 18.06 8.60 1.60
N THR A 457 17.21 7.62 1.31
CA THR A 457 17.51 6.19 1.44
C THR A 457 18.64 5.79 0.50
N GLU A 458 18.55 6.14 -0.77
CA GLU A 458 19.59 5.90 -1.77
C GLU A 458 20.93 6.51 -1.33
N ASN A 459 20.90 7.75 -0.85
CA ASN A 459 22.09 8.43 -0.36
C ASN A 459 22.68 7.75 0.88
N ALA A 460 21.87 7.30 1.83
CA ALA A 460 22.32 6.56 3.02
C ALA A 460 22.91 5.19 2.66
N ILE A 461 22.28 4.47 1.72
CA ILE A 461 22.80 3.23 1.15
C ILE A 461 24.16 3.47 0.47
N ASN A 462 24.25 4.46 -0.42
CA ASN A 462 25.50 4.80 -1.12
C ASN A 462 26.61 5.26 -0.16
N TYR A 463 26.26 6.03 0.87
CA TYR A 463 27.17 6.48 1.91
C TYR A 463 27.76 5.30 2.69
N LEU A 464 26.93 4.37 3.16
CA LEU A 464 27.36 3.17 3.88
C LEU A 464 28.16 2.21 2.98
N MET A 465 27.74 2.01 1.73
CA MET A 465 28.45 1.17 0.74
C MET A 465 29.84 1.71 0.36
N SER A 466 30.15 2.96 0.71
CA SER A 466 31.46 3.61 0.50
C SER A 466 32.44 3.50 1.67
N LYS A 467 32.01 2.92 2.80
CA LYS A 467 32.81 2.74 4.02
C LYS A 467 33.73 1.51 3.97
#